data_AF-A0A521TMR2-F1
#
_entry.id   AF-A0A521TMR2-F1
#
_cell.length_a   1.000
_cell.length_b   1.000
_cell.length_c   1.000
_cell.angle_alpha   90.00
_cell.angle_beta   90.00
_cell.angle_gamma   90.00
#
_symmetry.space_group_name_H-M   'P 1'
#
loop_
_entity.id
_entity.type
_entity.pdbx_description
1 polymer ?
#
loop_
_entity_poly.entity_id
_entity_poly.type
_entity_poly.pdbx_seq_one_letter_code
_entity_poly.pdbx_strand_id
1 'polypeptide(L)'
;MWNRLNASRPLLGALVLGGVLTSASGCVDNTVSVYIRQVQAPTVAGTMCTVTSDPTSQSITEGTLDVALSDSYTLTPLIANQLITGASMEQRRAETSTLNIQGFVIELHEGSPEGALVGPAFSVYQNVVVPAALAAGTPGYATARIQVIPPQIGQALKTAVCRIDRTGVTSDCPVPRVASVNRRILVKMTAFGESLGQNSVESTPFYFPVTVCCGCLIQFPLESDAPATMTSGVGPDCSNGMPIISASSCAPGQDFPVDCRMCSSDTPEFCQPRGFSPTGMTCPR
;
A
#
# COMPACT_ATOMS: atom_id res chain seq x y z
N MET A 1 9.24 -34.21 42.84
CA MET A 1 8.73 -33.94 44.20
C MET A 1 8.17 -32.53 44.16
N TRP A 2 6.87 -32.32 43.97
CA TRP A 2 5.85 -32.33 45.02
C TRP A 2 4.51 -32.94 44.55
N ASN A 3 3.71 -33.34 45.53
CA ASN A 3 2.61 -34.31 45.48
C ASN A 3 1.21 -33.74 45.18
N ARG A 4 0.42 -34.58 44.51
CA ARG A 4 -1.02 -34.95 44.68
C ARG A 4 -2.01 -33.97 45.34
N LEU A 5 -3.23 -33.83 44.77
CA LEU A 5 -4.44 -34.54 45.26
C LEU A 5 -5.72 -34.29 44.41
N ASN A 6 -6.52 -35.35 44.37
CA ASN A 6 -7.81 -35.60 43.72
C ASN A 6 -8.95 -34.60 44.02
N ALA A 7 -9.90 -34.48 43.08
CA ALA A 7 -11.34 -34.49 43.40
C ALA A 7 -12.18 -34.90 42.17
N SER A 8 -12.47 -36.19 42.07
CA SER A 8 -13.53 -36.76 41.24
C SER A 8 -14.89 -36.61 41.93
N ARG A 9 -15.92 -36.12 41.22
CA ARG A 9 -17.32 -36.42 41.56
C ARG A 9 -18.16 -36.61 40.28
N PRO A 10 -18.88 -37.73 40.16
CA PRO A 10 -19.83 -37.99 39.09
C PRO A 10 -21.23 -37.50 39.48
N LEU A 11 -22.05 -37.13 38.50
CA LEU A 11 -23.51 -37.18 38.63
C LEU A 11 -24.14 -37.33 37.25
N LEU A 12 -24.62 -38.56 37.00
CA LEU A 12 -25.63 -38.87 36.00
C LEU A 12 -26.90 -38.07 36.32
N GLY A 13 -27.46 -37.43 35.30
CA GLY A 13 -28.82 -36.91 35.30
C GLY A 13 -29.35 -36.94 33.87
N ALA A 14 -30.14 -37.97 33.56
CA ALA A 14 -30.83 -38.13 32.29
C ALA A 14 -32.06 -37.22 32.24
N LEU A 15 -32.30 -36.55 31.10
CA LEU A 15 -33.66 -36.21 30.68
C LEU A 15 -33.73 -36.19 29.14
N VAL A 16 -34.58 -37.08 28.61
CA VAL A 16 -34.99 -37.21 27.21
C VAL A 16 -36.18 -36.29 26.99
N LEU A 17 -36.10 -35.36 26.05
CA LEU A 17 -37.26 -34.75 25.39
C LEU A 17 -36.88 -34.43 23.94
N GLY A 18 -37.50 -35.16 23.01
CA GLY A 18 -37.36 -34.97 21.58
C GLY A 18 -37.94 -33.62 21.15
N GLY A 19 -37.07 -32.73 20.69
CA GLY A 19 -37.44 -31.50 20.00
C GLY A 19 -37.19 -31.67 18.51
N VAL A 20 -38.24 -31.50 17.72
CA VAL A 20 -38.19 -31.44 16.26
C VAL A 20 -37.19 -30.35 15.85
N LEU A 21 -36.02 -30.76 15.34
CA LEU A 21 -35.07 -29.86 14.72
C LEU A 21 -35.65 -29.40 13.38
N THR A 22 -36.51 -28.38 13.40
CA THR A 22 -36.80 -27.59 12.21
C THR A 22 -35.50 -26.93 11.81
N SER A 23 -34.82 -27.51 10.82
CA SER A 23 -33.73 -26.90 10.08
C SER A 23 -34.27 -25.64 9.40
N ALA A 24 -34.34 -24.55 10.17
CA ALA A 24 -34.40 -23.21 9.63
C ALA A 24 -33.11 -23.04 8.84
N SER A 25 -33.20 -23.24 7.54
CA SER A 25 -32.25 -22.67 6.60
C SER A 25 -32.36 -21.15 6.76
N GLY A 26 -31.66 -20.61 7.76
CA GLY A 26 -31.43 -19.19 7.85
C GLY A 26 -30.77 -18.79 6.54
N CYS A 27 -31.47 -18.00 5.72
CA CYS A 27 -30.86 -17.37 4.57
C CYS A 27 -29.62 -16.66 5.11
N VAL A 28 -28.44 -17.16 4.73
CA VAL A 28 -27.20 -16.42 4.96
C VAL A 28 -27.38 -15.15 4.14
N ASP A 29 -27.60 -14.04 4.84
CA ASP A 29 -27.58 -12.73 4.21
C ASP A 29 -26.22 -12.61 3.53
N ASN A 30 -26.21 -12.68 2.21
CA ASN A 30 -25.05 -12.39 1.38
C ASN A 30 -24.87 -10.86 1.40
N THR A 31 -24.40 -10.34 2.54
CA THR A 31 -24.25 -8.90 2.82
C THR A 31 -23.09 -8.26 2.07
N VAL A 32 -22.19 -9.04 1.47
CA VAL A 32 -20.98 -8.49 0.84
C VAL A 32 -21.23 -8.22 -0.64
N SER A 33 -21.81 -7.05 -0.93
CA SER A 33 -21.98 -6.56 -2.29
C SER A 33 -20.86 -5.62 -2.75
N VAL A 34 -19.95 -5.26 -1.85
CA VAL A 34 -18.81 -4.37 -2.09
C VAL A 34 -17.49 -5.03 -1.66
N TYR A 35 -16.47 -4.92 -2.50
CA TYR A 35 -15.13 -5.44 -2.19
C TYR A 35 -14.05 -4.65 -2.92
N ILE A 36 -12.83 -4.68 -2.38
CA ILE A 36 -11.65 -4.16 -3.07
C ILE A 36 -11.11 -5.29 -3.96
N ARG A 37 -11.05 -5.04 -5.27
CA ARG A 37 -10.67 -6.05 -6.27
C ARG A 37 -9.15 -6.15 -6.43
N GLN A 38 -8.48 -5.01 -6.61
CA GLN A 38 -7.04 -4.91 -6.86
C GLN A 38 -6.55 -3.50 -6.54
N VAL A 39 -5.24 -3.29 -6.53
CA VAL A 39 -4.64 -1.95 -6.50
C VAL A 39 -4.20 -1.57 -7.90
N GLN A 40 -4.65 -0.42 -8.39
CA GLN A 40 -4.28 0.05 -9.72
C GLN A 40 -2.88 0.67 -9.71
N ALA A 41 -2.09 0.33 -10.73
CA ALA A 41 -0.82 0.97 -11.00
C ALA A 41 -1.06 2.31 -11.72
N PRO A 42 -0.35 3.39 -11.37
CA PRO A 42 -0.37 4.61 -12.15
C PRO A 42 0.29 4.38 -13.52
N THR A 43 -0.30 4.94 -14.56
CA THR A 43 0.26 4.98 -15.92
C THR A 43 0.62 6.41 -16.29
N VAL A 44 1.70 6.59 -17.04
CA VAL A 44 2.10 7.91 -17.55
C VAL A 44 1.49 8.13 -18.93
N ALA A 45 0.71 9.19 -19.06
CA ALA A 45 0.21 9.70 -20.32
C ALA A 45 0.79 11.09 -20.58
N GLY A 46 1.90 11.15 -21.31
CA GLY A 46 2.68 12.39 -21.50
C GLY A 46 3.42 12.77 -20.21
N THR A 47 3.04 13.90 -19.61
CA THR A 47 3.58 14.38 -18.31
C THR A 47 2.61 14.18 -17.15
N MET A 48 1.46 13.55 -17.39
CA MET A 48 0.42 13.35 -16.38
C MET A 48 0.36 11.89 -15.94
N CYS A 49 0.12 11.71 -14.65
CA CYS A 49 -0.10 10.42 -14.04
C CYS A 49 -1.59 10.15 -13.95
N THR A 50 -2.03 9.09 -14.61
CA THR A 50 -3.43 8.68 -14.66
C THR A 50 -3.60 7.34 -13.98
N VAL A 51 -4.73 7.17 -13.32
CA VAL A 51 -5.18 5.88 -12.80
C VAL A 51 -6.58 5.65 -13.33
N THR A 52 -6.82 4.47 -13.90
CA THR A 52 -8.11 4.12 -14.50
C THR A 52 -8.92 3.21 -13.57
N SER A 53 -10.25 3.30 -13.66
CA SER A 53 -11.17 2.37 -13.00
C SER A 53 -11.44 1.10 -13.82
N ASP A 54 -10.67 0.87 -14.90
CA ASP A 54 -10.77 -0.35 -15.69
C ASP A 54 -10.17 -1.55 -14.93
N PRO A 55 -10.93 -2.62 -14.65
CA PRO A 55 -10.43 -3.82 -13.97
C PRO A 55 -9.38 -4.61 -14.75
N THR A 56 -9.22 -4.36 -16.05
CA THR A 56 -8.22 -5.00 -16.92
C THR A 56 -6.92 -4.21 -17.02
N SER A 57 -6.88 -3.00 -16.46
CA SER A 57 -5.69 -2.18 -16.44
C SER A 57 -4.59 -2.76 -15.55
N GLN A 58 -3.39 -2.21 -15.70
CA GLN A 58 -2.22 -2.62 -14.94
C GLN A 58 -2.49 -2.46 -13.43
N SER A 59 -2.28 -3.55 -12.69
CA SER A 59 -2.41 -3.59 -11.24
C SER A 59 -1.08 -3.98 -10.60
N ILE A 60 -0.92 -3.59 -9.34
CA ILE A 60 0.17 -4.06 -8.48
C ILE A 60 -0.43 -5.00 -7.42
N THR A 61 0.30 -6.07 -7.13
CA THR A 61 -0.09 -7.10 -6.14
C THR A 61 0.68 -6.98 -4.83
N GLU A 62 1.82 -6.29 -4.87
CA GLU A 62 2.59 -5.88 -3.71
C GLU A 62 3.24 -4.53 -3.98
N GLY A 63 3.60 -3.84 -2.89
CA GLY A 63 4.17 -2.51 -2.91
C GLY A 63 5.61 -2.47 -2.42
N THR A 64 6.31 -1.40 -2.76
CA THR A 64 7.60 -1.04 -2.17
C THR A 64 7.58 0.42 -1.74
N LEU A 65 7.94 0.70 -0.49
CA LEU A 65 8.17 2.06 0.02
C LEU A 65 9.67 2.26 0.25
N ASP A 66 10.27 3.16 -0.51
CA ASP A 66 11.64 3.62 -0.29
C ASP A 66 11.67 4.85 0.61
N VAL A 67 12.01 4.64 1.88
CA VAL A 67 12.04 5.67 2.92
C VAL A 67 13.19 6.67 2.78
N ALA A 68 14.11 6.44 1.84
CA ALA A 68 15.07 7.46 1.41
C ALA A 68 14.39 8.59 0.61
N LEU A 69 13.37 8.23 -0.18
CA LEU A 69 12.73 9.11 -1.15
C LEU A 69 11.35 9.61 -0.72
N SER A 70 10.59 8.82 0.04
CA SER A 70 9.26 9.17 0.50
C SER A 70 9.01 8.68 1.92
N ASP A 71 8.27 9.45 2.72
CA ASP A 71 7.87 9.04 4.06
C ASP A 71 6.41 8.58 4.13
N SER A 72 5.72 8.49 2.99
CA SER A 72 4.35 7.99 2.95
C SER A 72 4.13 7.06 1.78
N TYR A 73 3.12 6.19 1.92
CA TYR A 73 2.75 5.23 0.88
C TYR A 73 1.26 5.39 0.55
N THR A 74 0.96 5.55 -0.74
CA THR A 74 -0.39 5.82 -1.24
C THR A 74 -0.84 4.71 -2.18
N LEU A 75 -1.99 4.13 -1.88
CA LEU A 75 -2.62 3.10 -2.71
C LEU A 75 -3.76 3.70 -3.53
N THR A 76 -4.01 3.09 -4.69
CA THR A 76 -5.22 3.37 -5.48
C THR A 76 -6.06 2.11 -5.65
N PRO A 77 -6.76 1.64 -4.58
CA PRO A 77 -7.65 0.48 -4.69
C PRO A 77 -8.76 0.69 -5.73
N LEU A 78 -9.04 -0.37 -6.49
CA LEU A 78 -10.21 -0.53 -7.33
C LEU A 78 -11.32 -1.18 -6.52
N ILE A 79 -12.38 -0.41 -6.26
CA ILE A 79 -13.55 -0.84 -5.50
C ILE A 79 -14.59 -1.35 -6.50
N ALA A 80 -15.15 -2.51 -6.22
CA ALA A 80 -16.19 -3.15 -7.02
C ALA A 80 -17.52 -3.15 -6.27
N ASN A 81 -18.59 -2.81 -6.97
CA ASN A 81 -19.96 -2.87 -6.49
C ASN A 81 -20.76 -3.87 -7.34
N GLN A 82 -21.22 -4.94 -6.71
CA GLN A 82 -22.03 -6.01 -7.32
C GLN A 82 -23.54 -5.81 -7.16
N LEU A 83 -23.98 -4.73 -6.51
CA LEU A 83 -25.41 -4.45 -6.41
C LEU A 83 -25.97 -4.12 -7.79
N ILE A 84 -26.93 -4.92 -8.23
CA ILE A 84 -27.68 -4.68 -9.47
C ILE A 84 -28.78 -3.67 -9.15
N THR A 85 -29.06 -2.75 -10.08
CA THR A 85 -30.23 -1.87 -9.98
C THR A 85 -31.51 -2.70 -10.09
N GLY A 86 -32.19 -2.88 -8.96
CA GLY A 86 -33.50 -3.53 -8.91
C GLY A 86 -34.61 -2.52 -9.12
N ALA A 87 -35.48 -2.74 -10.11
CA ALA A 87 -36.76 -2.06 -10.15
C ALA A 87 -37.74 -2.84 -9.26
N SER A 88 -38.01 -2.35 -8.05
CA SER A 88 -39.12 -2.88 -7.26
C SER A 88 -40.44 -2.53 -7.95
N MET A 89 -41.08 -3.53 -8.54
CA MET A 89 -42.39 -3.37 -9.22
C MET A 89 -43.48 -2.93 -8.24
N GLU A 90 -43.34 -3.26 -6.95
CA GLU A 90 -44.29 -2.88 -5.90
C GLU A 90 -44.14 -1.42 -5.47
N GLN A 91 -42.92 -0.86 -5.51
CA GLN A 91 -42.67 0.51 -5.05
C GLN A 91 -42.57 1.54 -6.19
N ARG A 92 -42.51 1.13 -7.47
CA ARG A 92 -42.31 2.01 -8.65
C ARG A 92 -41.23 3.08 -8.45
N ARG A 93 -40.22 2.79 -7.62
CA ARG A 93 -39.05 3.63 -7.41
C ARG A 93 -37.87 2.87 -7.98
N ALA A 94 -37.08 3.54 -8.82
CA ALA A 94 -35.80 3.01 -9.24
C ALA A 94 -34.88 3.06 -8.02
N GLU A 95 -34.53 1.91 -7.46
CA GLU A 95 -33.45 1.84 -6.48
C GLU A 95 -32.13 1.92 -7.24
N THR A 96 -31.51 3.09 -7.17
CA THR A 96 -30.16 3.30 -7.69
C THR A 96 -29.20 2.64 -6.70
N SER A 97 -28.75 1.43 -7.00
CA SER A 97 -27.83 0.65 -6.16
C SER A 97 -26.37 1.16 -6.20
N THR A 98 -26.21 2.47 -6.35
CA THR A 98 -24.93 3.17 -6.28
C THR A 98 -24.48 3.23 -4.83
N LEU A 99 -23.18 3.04 -4.62
CA LEU A 99 -22.56 3.15 -3.30
C LEU A 99 -21.78 4.46 -3.21
N ASN A 100 -21.86 5.09 -2.04
CA ASN A 100 -20.99 6.19 -1.65
C ASN A 100 -20.04 5.69 -0.56
N ILE A 101 -18.81 5.37 -0.96
CA ILE A 101 -17.74 5.02 -0.03
C ILE A 101 -17.28 6.31 0.64
N GLN A 102 -17.29 6.31 1.98
CA GLN A 102 -16.98 7.48 2.82
C GLN A 102 -15.55 7.43 3.36
N GLY A 103 -14.93 6.25 3.38
CA GLY A 103 -13.56 6.10 3.81
C GLY A 103 -13.10 4.65 3.94
N PHE A 104 -11.94 4.51 4.55
CA PHE A 104 -11.28 3.23 4.80
C PHE A 104 -10.76 3.19 6.22
N VAL A 105 -10.91 2.04 6.89
CA VAL A 105 -10.17 1.72 8.11
C VAL A 105 -8.88 1.00 7.69
N ILE A 106 -7.74 1.49 8.19
CA ILE A 106 -6.41 0.98 7.88
C ILE A 106 -5.77 0.43 9.15
N GLU A 107 -5.30 -0.80 9.07
CA GLU A 107 -4.46 -1.46 10.06
C GLU A 107 -3.13 -1.86 9.39
N LEU A 108 -2.01 -1.59 10.05
CA LEU A 108 -0.68 -1.95 9.54
C LEU A 108 -0.11 -3.04 10.43
N HIS A 109 0.19 -4.21 9.86
CA HIS A 109 0.76 -5.34 10.59
C HIS A 109 2.17 -5.67 10.11
N GLU A 110 3.04 -6.09 11.01
CA GLU A 110 4.38 -6.52 10.65
C GLU A 110 4.40 -8.00 10.18
N GLY A 111 4.86 -8.23 8.95
CA GLY A 111 5.16 -9.55 8.38
C GLY A 111 3.97 -10.46 8.02
N SER A 112 2.86 -10.38 8.75
CA SER A 112 1.69 -11.27 8.59
C SER A 112 0.38 -10.57 9.01
N PRO A 113 -0.81 -11.09 8.62
CA PRO A 113 -2.11 -10.53 9.03
C PRO A 113 -2.32 -10.49 10.54
N GLU A 114 -1.75 -11.44 11.27
CA GLU A 114 -1.80 -11.53 12.73
C GLU A 114 -0.54 -10.94 13.41
N GLY A 115 0.31 -10.28 12.61
CA GLY A 115 1.54 -9.64 13.10
C GLY A 115 1.26 -8.49 14.06
N ALA A 116 2.30 -8.05 14.76
CA ALA A 116 2.21 -6.87 15.63
C ALA A 116 1.78 -5.64 14.83
N LEU A 117 0.91 -4.82 15.44
CA LEU A 117 0.47 -3.55 14.84
C LEU A 117 1.64 -2.56 14.78
N VAL A 118 1.81 -1.93 13.62
CA VAL A 118 2.76 -0.85 13.36
C VAL A 118 2.04 0.48 13.53
N GLY A 119 1.93 0.92 14.78
CA GLY A 119 1.15 2.10 15.16
C GLY A 119 -0.33 1.79 15.40
N PRO A 120 -1.14 2.80 15.76
CA PRO A 120 -2.58 2.64 15.94
C PRO A 120 -3.30 2.47 14.59
N ALA A 121 -4.41 1.74 14.59
CA ALA A 121 -5.35 1.76 13.47
C ALA A 121 -5.91 3.17 13.26
N PHE A 122 -6.18 3.54 12.01
CA PHE A 122 -6.69 4.87 11.67
C PHE A 122 -7.66 4.81 10.48
N SER A 123 -8.45 5.87 10.32
CA SER A 123 -9.40 5.99 9.21
C SER A 123 -8.96 7.07 8.22
N VAL A 124 -9.08 6.77 6.93
CA VAL A 124 -8.86 7.71 5.83
C VAL A 124 -10.19 8.00 5.17
N TYR A 125 -10.69 9.23 5.32
CA TYR A 125 -11.97 9.64 4.75
C TYR A 125 -11.82 10.11 3.30
N GLN A 126 -12.63 9.53 2.41
CA GLN A 126 -12.75 9.92 1.00
C GLN A 126 -14.17 9.66 0.52
N ASN A 127 -14.70 10.55 -0.30
CA ASN A 127 -15.99 10.35 -0.94
C ASN A 127 -15.77 9.79 -2.34
N VAL A 128 -16.14 8.51 -2.55
CA VAL A 128 -16.04 7.83 -3.83
C VAL A 128 -17.38 7.18 -4.17
N VAL A 129 -17.95 7.59 -5.31
CA VAL A 129 -19.18 7.03 -5.84
C VAL A 129 -18.84 5.81 -6.69
N VAL A 130 -19.27 4.63 -6.26
CA VAL A 130 -19.11 3.38 -7.01
C VAL A 130 -20.43 3.07 -7.73
N PRO A 131 -20.47 3.09 -9.07
CA PRO A 131 -21.71 2.85 -9.81
C PRO A 131 -22.25 1.45 -9.52
N ALA A 132 -23.57 1.26 -9.67
CA ALA A 132 -24.19 -0.05 -9.60
C ALA A 132 -23.67 -0.99 -10.71
N ALA A 133 -23.83 -2.30 -10.50
CA ALA A 133 -23.60 -3.30 -11.53
C ALA A 133 -24.60 -3.11 -12.68
N LEU A 134 -24.12 -3.12 -13.92
CA LEU A 134 -24.96 -2.97 -15.12
C LEU A 134 -25.78 -4.24 -15.41
N ALA A 135 -25.25 -5.40 -15.03
CA ALA A 135 -25.87 -6.70 -15.20
C ALA A 135 -25.30 -7.68 -14.16
N ALA A 136 -25.97 -8.81 -13.97
CA ALA A 136 -25.46 -9.89 -13.13
C ALA A 136 -24.06 -10.33 -13.62
N GLY A 137 -23.08 -10.31 -12.73
CA GLY A 137 -21.69 -10.67 -13.04
C GLY A 137 -20.82 -9.54 -13.60
N THR A 138 -21.36 -8.33 -13.80
CA THR A 138 -20.59 -7.16 -14.27
C THR A 138 -20.63 -6.04 -13.22
N PRO A 139 -19.71 -6.06 -12.22
CA PRO A 139 -19.66 -5.04 -11.18
C PRO A 139 -19.43 -3.64 -11.76
N GLY A 140 -19.94 -2.62 -11.07
CA GLY A 140 -19.49 -1.24 -11.26
C GLY A 140 -18.16 -1.01 -10.53
N TYR A 141 -17.31 -0.16 -11.09
CA TYR A 141 -15.97 0.09 -10.55
C TYR A 141 -15.71 1.57 -10.33
N ALA A 142 -14.98 1.88 -9.25
CA ALA A 142 -14.37 3.18 -9.02
C ALA A 142 -13.04 3.02 -8.29
N THR A 143 -12.19 4.04 -8.38
CA THR A 143 -10.91 4.07 -7.68
C THR A 143 -10.93 5.12 -6.57
N ALA A 144 -10.21 4.86 -5.49
CA ALA A 144 -9.96 5.82 -4.41
C ALA A 144 -8.44 5.95 -4.22
N ARG A 145 -7.89 7.14 -3.99
CA ARG A 145 -6.44 7.33 -3.82
C ARG A 145 -6.13 7.62 -2.36
N ILE A 146 -5.74 6.61 -1.57
CA ILE A 146 -5.62 6.72 -0.11
C ILE A 146 -4.20 6.56 0.39
N GLN A 147 -3.80 7.39 1.35
CA GLN A 147 -2.52 7.26 2.04
C GLN A 147 -2.63 6.20 3.13
N VAL A 148 -1.98 5.05 2.94
CA VAL A 148 -2.06 3.90 3.85
C VAL A 148 -0.87 3.80 4.79
N ILE A 149 0.25 4.44 4.47
CA ILE A 149 1.34 4.67 5.44
C ILE A 149 1.50 6.20 5.55
N PRO A 150 1.06 6.82 6.65
CA PRO A 150 1.23 8.25 6.88
C PRO A 150 2.70 8.64 7.14
N PRO A 151 3.09 9.91 6.90
CA PRO A 151 4.44 10.42 7.13
C PRO A 151 5.03 10.05 8.49
N GLN A 152 4.24 10.14 9.57
CA GLN A 152 4.71 9.86 10.93
C GLN A 152 5.16 8.39 11.09
N ILE A 153 4.42 7.46 10.47
CA ILE A 153 4.77 6.03 10.50
C ILE A 153 5.96 5.77 9.56
N GLY A 154 6.00 6.38 8.38
CA GLY A 154 7.13 6.23 7.46
C GLY A 154 8.45 6.77 8.01
N GLN A 155 8.45 7.87 8.77
CA GLN A 155 9.65 8.36 9.46
C GLN A 155 10.12 7.41 10.58
N ALA A 156 9.18 6.80 11.31
CA ALA A 156 9.53 5.75 12.29
C ALA A 156 10.13 4.52 11.59
N LEU A 157 9.54 4.10 10.47
CA LEU A 157 10.06 3.02 9.63
C LEU A 157 11.44 3.36 9.04
N LYS A 158 11.68 4.61 8.63
CA LYS A 158 13.00 5.08 8.16
C LYS A 158 14.08 4.81 9.19
N THR A 159 13.82 5.17 10.46
CA THR A 159 14.76 4.92 11.56
C THR A 159 14.96 3.41 11.79
N ALA A 160 13.92 2.60 11.61
CA ALA A 160 14.01 1.15 11.78
C ALA A 160 14.77 0.43 10.64
N VAL A 161 14.60 0.90 9.39
CA VAL A 161 15.06 0.24 8.16
C VAL A 161 16.41 0.78 7.68
N CYS A 162 16.66 2.09 7.78
CA CYS A 162 17.93 2.68 7.35
C CYS A 162 19.02 2.50 8.41
N ARG A 163 20.22 2.14 7.97
CA ARG A 163 21.48 2.27 8.74
C ARG A 163 22.41 3.17 7.94
N ILE A 164 22.56 4.41 8.41
CA ILE A 164 23.35 5.44 7.72
C ILE A 164 24.65 5.65 8.50
N ASP A 165 25.76 5.20 7.92
CA ASP A 165 27.10 5.49 8.43
C ASP A 165 27.62 6.77 7.77
N ARG A 166 27.72 7.82 8.59
CA ARG A 166 28.20 9.16 8.18
C ARG A 166 29.71 9.33 8.42
N THR A 167 30.43 8.27 8.79
CA THR A 167 31.88 8.34 8.97
C THR A 167 32.55 8.69 7.65
N GLY A 168 33.31 9.79 7.62
CA GLY A 168 33.99 10.28 6.41
C GLY A 168 33.12 11.13 5.48
N VAL A 169 31.88 11.44 5.86
CA VAL A 169 31.05 12.41 5.12
C VAL A 169 31.60 13.81 5.34
N THR A 170 31.91 14.50 4.26
CA THR A 170 32.40 15.89 4.24
C THR A 170 31.66 16.70 3.17
N SER A 171 31.93 18.00 3.07
CA SER A 171 31.42 18.82 1.97
C SER A 171 31.90 18.34 0.59
N ASP A 172 33.10 17.74 0.52
CA ASP A 172 33.66 17.16 -0.70
C ASP A 172 33.15 15.74 -0.96
N CYS A 173 32.74 15.01 0.08
CA CYS A 173 32.23 13.65 0.01
C CYS A 173 30.87 13.53 0.72
N PRO A 174 29.78 14.03 0.11
CA PRO A 174 28.49 14.19 0.81
C PRO A 174 27.68 12.88 0.91
N VAL A 175 28.09 11.80 0.24
CA VAL A 175 27.32 10.55 0.16
C VAL A 175 27.70 9.60 1.30
N PRO A 176 26.82 9.34 2.28
CA PRO A 176 27.06 8.36 3.34
C PRO A 176 27.00 6.92 2.84
N ARG A 177 27.49 5.99 3.66
CA ARG A 177 27.25 4.55 3.46
C ARG A 177 25.88 4.19 4.02
N VAL A 178 24.98 3.71 3.16
CA VAL A 178 23.63 3.28 3.54
C VAL A 178 23.52 1.77 3.44
N ALA A 179 23.00 1.14 4.50
CA ALA A 179 22.52 -0.22 4.48
C ALA A 179 21.01 -0.25 4.80
N SER A 180 20.28 -1.15 4.13
CA SER A 180 18.83 -1.33 4.30
C SER A 180 18.55 -2.65 4.99
N VAL A 181 17.75 -2.61 6.06
CA VAL A 181 17.16 -3.80 6.69
C VAL A 181 15.68 -3.82 6.35
N ASN A 182 15.34 -4.46 5.24
CA ASN A 182 13.98 -4.44 4.71
C ASN A 182 12.96 -4.97 5.73
N ARG A 183 11.79 -4.32 5.79
CA ARG A 183 10.65 -4.72 6.63
C ARG A 183 9.45 -4.97 5.72
N ARG A 184 8.67 -6.03 5.98
CA ARG A 184 7.42 -6.28 5.25
C ARG A 184 6.24 -5.85 6.13
N ILE A 185 5.46 -4.91 5.64
CA ILE A 185 4.25 -4.39 6.29
C ILE A 185 3.06 -4.92 5.51
N LEU A 186 2.09 -5.53 6.19
CA LEU A 186 0.82 -5.91 5.60
C LEU A 186 -0.20 -4.83 5.91
N VAL A 187 -0.67 -4.15 4.87
CA VAL A 187 -1.75 -3.16 4.96
C VAL A 187 -3.06 -3.92 4.90
N LYS A 188 -3.83 -3.89 5.99
CA LYS A 188 -5.20 -4.40 6.04
C LYS A 188 -6.15 -3.21 5.89
N MET A 189 -7.07 -3.32 4.95
CA MET A 189 -7.92 -2.22 4.48
C MET A 189 -9.37 -2.66 4.45
N THR A 190 -10.25 -1.89 5.07
CA THR A 190 -11.70 -2.12 5.01
C THR A 190 -12.41 -0.85 4.57
N ALA A 191 -13.07 -0.87 3.42
CA ALA A 191 -13.86 0.26 2.93
C ALA A 191 -15.21 0.32 3.66
N PHE A 192 -15.66 1.52 4.01
CA PHE A 192 -16.97 1.74 4.61
C PHE A 192 -17.69 2.91 3.93
N GLY A 193 -19.01 2.87 3.95
CA GLY A 193 -19.84 3.93 3.38
C GLY A 193 -21.32 3.62 3.48
N GLU A 194 -22.09 4.18 2.56
CA GLU A 194 -23.55 4.03 2.51
C GLU A 194 -24.04 3.86 1.07
N SER A 195 -25.12 3.11 0.91
CA SER A 195 -25.93 3.12 -0.31
C SER A 195 -26.78 4.40 -0.39
N LEU A 196 -27.34 4.70 -1.56
CA LEU A 196 -28.31 5.81 -1.70
C LEU A 196 -29.57 5.66 -0.83
N GLY A 197 -29.88 4.42 -0.41
CA GLY A 197 -30.94 4.13 0.57
C GLY A 197 -30.54 4.36 2.03
N GLN A 198 -29.39 4.99 2.31
CA GLN A 198 -28.84 5.21 3.66
C GLN A 198 -28.53 3.92 4.44
N ASN A 199 -28.46 2.77 3.76
CA ASN A 199 -27.97 1.55 4.39
C ASN A 199 -26.45 1.59 4.43
N SER A 200 -25.88 1.36 5.61
CA SER A 200 -24.43 1.22 5.79
C SER A 200 -23.91 0.02 5.02
N VAL A 201 -22.74 0.19 4.41
CA VAL A 201 -22.02 -0.87 3.70
C VAL A 201 -20.57 -0.92 4.17
N GLU A 202 -20.04 -2.13 4.25
CA GLU A 202 -18.65 -2.40 4.61
C GLU A 202 -18.10 -3.49 3.67
N SER A 203 -16.87 -3.33 3.22
CA SER A 203 -16.20 -4.35 2.41
C SER A 203 -15.66 -5.48 3.26
N THR A 204 -15.32 -6.61 2.63
CA THR A 204 -14.39 -7.55 3.25
C THR A 204 -13.01 -6.91 3.43
N PRO A 205 -12.22 -7.31 4.45
CA PRO A 205 -10.86 -6.85 4.60
C PRO A 205 -9.99 -7.25 3.40
N PHE A 206 -9.27 -6.29 2.86
CA PHE A 206 -8.30 -6.46 1.79
C PHE A 206 -6.88 -6.34 2.35
N TYR A 207 -5.99 -7.25 1.98
CA TYR A 207 -4.62 -7.28 2.45
C TYR A 207 -3.66 -6.96 1.31
N PHE A 208 -2.79 -5.97 1.53
CA PHE A 208 -1.79 -5.54 0.56
C PHE A 208 -0.41 -5.48 1.20
N PRO A 209 0.55 -6.33 0.78
CA PRO A 209 1.89 -6.30 1.35
C PRO A 209 2.72 -5.16 0.75
N VAL A 210 3.44 -4.44 1.61
CA VAL A 210 4.37 -3.36 1.26
C VAL A 210 5.73 -3.68 1.86
N THR A 211 6.76 -3.77 1.01
CA THR A 211 8.14 -3.90 1.44
C THR A 211 8.73 -2.51 1.67
N VAL A 212 9.16 -2.23 2.88
CA VAL A 212 9.80 -0.96 3.25
C VAL A 212 11.31 -1.15 3.22
N CYS A 213 12.00 -0.32 2.46
CA CYS A 213 13.45 -0.37 2.23
C CYS A 213 14.06 1.04 2.30
N CYS A 214 15.39 1.13 2.33
CA CYS A 214 16.13 2.39 2.30
C CYS A 214 17.05 2.44 1.06
N GLY A 215 16.69 3.28 0.08
CA GLY A 215 17.43 3.48 -1.17
C GLY A 215 17.31 2.34 -2.18
N CYS A 216 16.34 1.42 -2.04
CA CYS A 216 16.24 0.26 -2.92
C CYS A 216 15.56 0.53 -4.26
N LEU A 217 14.82 1.63 -4.39
CA LEU A 217 14.19 2.02 -5.65
C LEU A 217 15.10 2.93 -6.49
N ILE A 218 16.19 3.46 -5.92
CA ILE A 218 17.11 4.32 -6.65
C ILE A 218 17.91 3.49 -7.65
N GLN A 219 17.83 3.86 -8.92
CA GLN A 219 18.63 3.28 -10.01
C GLN A 219 19.67 4.27 -10.48
N PHE A 220 20.91 3.79 -10.51
CA PHE A 220 22.05 4.49 -11.06
C PHE A 220 22.32 3.96 -12.47
N PRO A 221 22.06 4.73 -13.53
CA PRO A 221 22.40 4.31 -14.88
C PRO A 221 23.93 4.24 -15.04
N LEU A 222 24.40 3.47 -16.03
CA LEU A 222 25.83 3.17 -16.17
C LEU A 222 26.69 4.44 -16.32
N GLU A 223 26.17 5.46 -17.02
CA GLU A 223 26.83 6.75 -17.18
C GLU A 223 26.97 7.53 -15.87
N SER A 224 26.08 7.32 -14.91
CA SER A 224 26.12 8.00 -13.60
C SER A 224 26.97 7.27 -12.58
N ASP A 225 27.19 5.96 -12.69
CA ASP A 225 28.02 5.18 -11.73
C ASP A 225 29.45 4.88 -12.25
N ALA A 226 29.82 5.45 -13.40
CA ALA A 226 31.11 5.20 -14.04
C ALA A 226 32.30 5.57 -13.10
N PRO A 227 33.34 4.71 -13.00
CA PRO A 227 34.53 5.04 -12.24
C PRO A 227 35.26 6.23 -12.89
N ALA A 228 35.79 7.12 -12.06
CA ALA A 228 36.49 8.35 -12.47
C ALA A 228 37.64 8.11 -13.49
N THR A 229 38.15 6.88 -13.57
CA THR A 229 39.22 6.47 -14.48
C THR A 229 38.80 6.40 -15.95
N MET A 230 37.50 6.43 -16.28
CA MET A 230 37.08 6.08 -17.65
C MET A 230 37.16 7.20 -18.69
N THR A 231 36.96 8.50 -18.42
CA THR A 231 37.13 9.49 -19.52
C THR A 231 37.18 10.99 -19.21
N SER A 232 36.85 11.51 -18.01
CA SER A 232 36.75 12.98 -17.86
C SER A 232 37.14 13.58 -16.50
N GLY A 233 37.70 12.79 -15.58
CA GLY A 233 38.08 13.30 -14.25
C GLY A 233 36.91 13.73 -13.36
N VAL A 234 35.68 13.71 -13.88
CA VAL A 234 34.45 13.85 -13.12
C VAL A 234 34.08 12.46 -12.61
N GLY A 235 33.92 12.32 -11.29
CA GLY A 235 33.48 11.08 -10.67
C GLY A 235 32.06 10.68 -11.06
N PRO A 236 31.53 9.59 -10.49
CA PRO A 236 30.15 9.19 -10.73
C PRO A 236 29.21 10.32 -10.24
N ASP A 237 28.23 10.71 -11.06
CA ASP A 237 27.38 11.89 -10.85
C ASP A 237 25.99 11.73 -11.48
N CYS A 238 24.96 11.91 -10.65
CA CYS A 238 23.55 11.94 -11.04
C CYS A 238 23.01 13.35 -11.33
N SER A 239 23.88 14.36 -11.42
CA SER A 239 23.52 15.72 -11.81
C SER A 239 23.54 15.91 -13.32
N ASN A 240 24.09 14.96 -14.07
CA ASN A 240 24.23 15.03 -15.52
C ASN A 240 23.15 14.22 -16.25
N GLY A 241 22.61 14.81 -17.31
CA GLY A 241 21.61 14.17 -18.18
C GLY A 241 20.16 14.51 -17.80
N MET A 242 19.24 14.08 -18.65
CA MET A 242 17.80 14.24 -18.40
C MET A 242 17.26 12.99 -17.70
N PRO A 243 16.44 13.13 -16.64
CA PRO A 243 15.79 11.99 -16.04
C PRO A 243 14.83 11.33 -17.03
N ILE A 244 14.75 10.00 -16.97
CA ILE A 244 13.75 9.26 -17.75
C ILE A 244 12.39 9.40 -17.06
N ILE A 245 11.45 10.09 -17.70
CA ILE A 245 10.06 10.16 -17.21
C ILE A 245 9.44 8.77 -17.34
N SER A 246 9.09 8.18 -16.20
CA SER A 246 8.41 6.88 -16.12
C SER A 246 7.34 6.89 -15.03
N ALA A 247 6.70 5.75 -14.76
CA ALA A 247 5.72 5.60 -13.69
C ALA A 247 6.26 6.03 -12.31
N SER A 248 7.59 6.02 -12.10
CA SER A 248 8.21 6.52 -10.88
C SER A 248 8.07 8.03 -10.66
N SER A 249 7.74 8.80 -11.70
CA SER A 249 7.40 10.22 -11.57
C SER A 249 6.03 10.46 -10.92
N CYS A 250 5.15 9.44 -10.91
CA CYS A 250 3.81 9.54 -10.35
C CYS A 250 3.77 9.44 -8.83
N ALA A 251 4.69 8.67 -8.28
CA ALA A 251 4.86 8.49 -6.85
C ALA A 251 6.34 8.19 -6.54
N PRO A 252 7.21 9.23 -6.53
CA PRO A 252 8.62 9.03 -6.23
C PRO A 252 8.80 8.31 -4.89
N GLY A 253 9.62 7.27 -4.88
CA GLY A 253 9.83 6.42 -3.71
C GLY A 253 8.79 5.33 -3.48
N GLN A 254 7.88 5.09 -4.44
CA GLN A 254 6.88 4.03 -4.36
C GLN A 254 6.90 3.15 -5.63
N ASP A 255 6.97 1.83 -5.42
CA ASP A 255 6.77 0.72 -6.37
C ASP A 255 7.67 0.64 -7.61
N PHE A 256 8.02 1.78 -8.21
CA PHE A 256 8.76 1.88 -9.45
C PHE A 256 10.18 2.41 -9.20
N PRO A 257 11.16 1.94 -9.98
CA PRO A 257 12.51 2.46 -9.87
C PRO A 257 12.60 3.96 -10.20
N VAL A 258 13.30 4.70 -9.35
CA VAL A 258 13.55 6.13 -9.48
C VAL A 258 14.95 6.30 -10.06
N ASP A 259 15.03 6.93 -11.22
CA ASP A 259 16.29 7.36 -11.80
C ASP A 259 16.95 8.38 -10.85
N CYS A 260 18.20 8.13 -10.44
CA CYS A 260 18.89 8.97 -9.47
C CYS A 260 18.93 10.46 -9.88
N ARG A 261 18.88 10.75 -11.20
CA ARG A 261 18.84 12.10 -11.75
C ARG A 261 17.57 12.88 -11.38
N MET A 262 16.51 12.19 -10.98
CA MET A 262 15.26 12.80 -10.52
C MET A 262 15.33 13.37 -9.11
N CYS A 263 16.28 12.92 -8.29
CA CYS A 263 16.31 13.22 -6.85
C CYS A 263 17.70 13.65 -6.34
N SER A 264 18.67 13.78 -7.25
CA SER A 264 20.06 14.16 -6.93
C SER A 264 20.18 15.58 -6.37
N SER A 265 19.31 16.50 -6.76
CA SER A 265 19.26 17.87 -6.21
C SER A 265 18.72 17.92 -4.79
N ASP A 266 17.67 17.15 -4.52
CA ASP A 266 16.87 17.30 -3.30
C ASP A 266 17.39 16.38 -2.19
N THR A 267 17.90 15.21 -2.57
CA THR A 267 18.37 14.17 -1.66
C THR A 267 19.73 13.61 -2.09
N PRO A 268 20.78 14.45 -2.17
CA PRO A 268 22.10 14.02 -2.65
C PRO A 268 22.71 12.90 -1.78
N GLU A 269 22.34 12.79 -0.51
CA GLU A 269 22.79 11.71 0.38
C GLU A 269 22.39 10.30 -0.12
N PHE A 270 21.31 10.19 -0.89
CA PHE A 270 20.79 8.92 -1.39
C PHE A 270 20.87 8.80 -2.91
N CYS A 271 20.69 9.91 -3.61
CA CYS A 271 20.57 9.95 -5.07
C CYS A 271 21.87 10.33 -5.78
N GLN A 272 22.98 10.44 -5.05
CA GLN A 272 24.31 10.48 -5.66
C GLN A 272 25.03 9.14 -5.46
N PRO A 273 25.77 8.68 -6.47
CA PRO A 273 26.49 7.42 -6.41
C PRO A 273 27.67 7.51 -5.44
N ARG A 274 28.17 6.35 -5.00
CA ARG A 274 29.34 6.32 -4.11
C ARG A 274 30.57 6.86 -4.82
N GLY A 275 31.28 7.75 -4.15
CA GLY A 275 32.44 8.44 -4.73
C GLY A 275 32.09 9.75 -5.44
N PHE A 276 30.82 10.18 -5.44
CA PHE A 276 30.43 11.52 -5.89
C PHE A 276 31.16 12.60 -5.09
N SER A 277 31.67 13.60 -5.81
CA SER A 277 32.33 14.77 -5.24
C SER A 277 32.01 16.02 -6.07
N PRO A 278 31.42 17.07 -5.47
CA PRO A 278 31.11 18.30 -6.19
C PRO A 278 32.36 19.08 -6.61
N THR A 279 33.52 18.83 -5.97
CA THR A 279 34.79 19.53 -6.24
C THR A 279 35.76 18.72 -7.12
N GLY A 280 35.35 17.53 -7.59
CA GLY A 280 36.22 16.62 -8.35
C GLY A 280 37.30 15.91 -7.52
N MET A 281 37.30 16.05 -6.19
CA MET A 281 38.15 15.24 -5.31
C MET A 281 37.72 13.76 -5.32
N THR A 282 38.66 12.86 -5.06
CA THR A 282 38.35 11.42 -5.01
C THR A 282 37.77 11.05 -3.65
N CYS A 283 36.51 10.64 -3.62
CA CYS A 283 35.85 10.15 -2.42
C CYS A 283 35.97 8.62 -2.28
N PRO A 284 36.13 8.09 -1.06
CA PRO A 284 36.16 6.65 -0.82
C PRO A 284 34.81 6.01 -1.20
N ARG A 285 34.87 4.81 -1.79
CA ARG A 285 33.68 4.00 -2.10
C ARG A 285 33.29 3.06 -0.93
#